data_AF-A0AAU1LJ40-F1
#
_entry.id   AF-A0AAU1LJ40-F1
#
_cell.length_a   1.000
_cell.length_b   1.000
_cell.length_c   1.000
_cell.angle_alpha   90.00
_cell.angle_beta   90.00
_cell.angle_gamma   90.00
#
_symmetry.space_group_name_H-M   'P 1'
#
loop_
_entity.id
_entity.type
_entity.pdbx_description
1 polymer ?
#
loop_
_entity_poly.entity_id
_entity_poly.type
_entity_poly.pdbx_seq_one_letter_code
_entity_poly.pdbx_strand_id
1 'polypeptide(L)'
;MTSVRLGWDQLTGVQQWMCEQVLGIEPATEEEKPKPGPTQADKWTAHLDAAQQFFAREGHLTVPRKHVETVLSEDGGELHFRLGSWVNNQRSRAAALSPERVEQLSKVGMWWA
;
A
#
# COMPACT_ATOMS: atom_id res chain seq x y z
N MET A 1 -18.02 9.02 -17.98
CA MET A 1 -18.63 10.19 -17.31
C MET A 1 -18.16 10.32 -15.86
N THR A 2 -18.06 9.23 -15.08
CA THR A 2 -17.58 9.24 -13.68
C THR A 2 -16.18 9.83 -13.49
N SER A 3 -15.25 9.56 -14.43
CA SER A 3 -13.89 10.13 -14.37
C SER A 3 -13.82 11.65 -14.47
N VAL A 4 -14.80 12.30 -15.13
CA VAL A 4 -14.86 13.76 -15.25
C VAL A 4 -15.37 14.38 -13.94
N ARG A 5 -16.40 13.77 -13.32
CA ARG A 5 -16.94 14.18 -12.02
C ARG A 5 -15.87 14.10 -10.91
N LEU A 6 -15.09 13.01 -10.90
CA LEU A 6 -14.04 12.76 -9.89
C LEU A 6 -12.80 13.66 -10.06
N GLY A 7 -12.51 14.09 -11.29
CA GLY A 7 -11.37 14.95 -11.63
C GLY A 7 -11.71 16.43 -11.77
N TRP A 8 -12.85 16.88 -11.23
CA TRP A 8 -13.37 18.24 -11.44
C TRP A 8 -12.38 19.35 -11.06
N ASP A 9 -11.61 19.14 -9.99
CA ASP A 9 -10.60 20.07 -9.47
C ASP A 9 -9.38 20.23 -10.40
N GLN A 10 -9.22 19.33 -11.39
CA GLN A 10 -8.16 19.39 -12.40
C GLN A 10 -8.64 20.00 -13.73
N LEU A 11 -9.94 20.32 -13.85
CA LEU A 11 -10.50 20.96 -15.03
C LEU A 11 -10.29 22.47 -14.99
N THR A 12 -10.08 23.08 -16.16
CA THR A 12 -10.09 24.53 -16.32
C THR A 12 -11.49 25.09 -16.09
N GLY A 13 -11.62 26.37 -15.74
CA GLY A 13 -12.93 27.00 -15.50
C GLY A 13 -13.88 26.91 -16.70
N VAL A 14 -13.36 26.96 -17.94
CA VAL A 14 -14.18 26.78 -19.16
C VAL A 14 -14.69 25.34 -19.29
N GLN A 15 -13.88 24.35 -18.92
CA GLN A 15 -14.30 22.94 -18.92
C GLN A 15 -15.33 22.66 -17.82
N GLN A 16 -15.15 23.23 -16.63
CA GLN A 16 -16.14 23.14 -15.54
C GLN A 16 -17.47 23.75 -15.98
N TRP A 17 -17.45 24.97 -16.52
CA TRP A 17 -18.64 25.65 -17.03
C TRP A 17 -19.34 24.87 -18.13
N MET A 18 -18.60 24.31 -19.11
CA MET A 18 -19.19 23.52 -20.18
C MET A 18 -19.80 22.21 -19.65
N CYS A 19 -19.14 21.56 -18.70
CA CYS A 19 -19.67 20.35 -18.07
C CYS A 19 -20.98 20.64 -17.31
N GLU A 20 -21.02 21.74 -16.56
CA GLU A 20 -22.19 22.11 -15.76
C GLU A 20 -23.34 22.61 -16.64
N GLN A 21 -23.09 23.62 -17.48
CA GLN A 21 -24.15 24.37 -18.17
C GLN A 21 -24.60 23.73 -19.49
N VAL A 22 -23.72 22.98 -20.17
CA VAL A 22 -24.02 22.36 -21.48
C VAL A 22 -24.34 20.88 -21.34
N LEU A 23 -23.61 20.17 -20.46
CA LEU A 23 -23.71 18.72 -20.34
C LEU A 23 -24.48 18.25 -19.08
N GLY A 24 -24.83 19.17 -18.17
CA GLY A 24 -25.54 18.83 -16.92
C GLY A 24 -24.76 17.91 -15.99
N ILE A 25 -23.42 17.96 -16.05
CA ILE A 25 -22.52 17.13 -15.24
C ILE A 25 -22.10 17.95 -14.03
N GLU A 26 -22.44 17.45 -12.84
CA GLU A 26 -22.03 18.03 -11.57
C GLU A 26 -20.77 17.35 -11.01
N PRO A 27 -19.92 18.07 -10.24
CA PRO A 27 -18.77 17.47 -9.56
C PRO A 27 -19.17 16.30 -8.67
N ALA A 28 -18.24 15.37 -8.44
CA ALA A 28 -18.44 14.34 -7.42
C ALA A 28 -18.41 14.96 -6.02
N THR A 29 -19.38 14.58 -5.19
CA THR A 29 -19.39 14.92 -3.76
C THR A 29 -18.23 14.23 -3.04
N GLU A 30 -17.86 14.71 -1.84
CA GLU A 30 -16.75 14.13 -1.07
C GLU A 30 -16.96 12.66 -0.73
N GLU A 31 -18.21 12.22 -0.53
CA GLU A 31 -18.57 10.83 -0.25
C GLU A 31 -18.49 9.92 -1.50
N GLU A 32 -18.68 10.48 -2.70
CA GLU A 32 -18.54 9.76 -3.97
C GLU A 32 -17.07 9.63 -4.41
N LYS A 33 -16.18 10.50 -3.91
CA LYS A 33 -14.75 10.40 -4.20
C LYS A 33 -14.20 9.13 -3.54
N PRO A 34 -13.53 8.24 -4.30
CA PRO A 34 -12.98 7.02 -3.73
C PRO A 34 -11.96 7.38 -2.64
N LYS A 35 -12.05 6.70 -1.50
CA LYS A 35 -11.06 6.84 -0.42
C LYS A 35 -9.65 6.66 -1.00
N PRO A 36 -8.69 7.54 -0.69
CA PRO A 36 -7.34 7.43 -1.22
C PRO A 36 -6.78 6.05 -0.90
N GLY A 37 -6.20 5.41 -1.92
CA GLY A 37 -5.56 4.12 -1.75
C GLY A 37 -4.38 4.20 -0.77
N PRO A 38 -3.97 3.07 -0.18
CA PRO A 38 -2.87 3.05 0.79
C PRO A 38 -1.58 3.56 0.15
N THR A 39 -0.87 4.42 0.89
CA THR A 39 0.40 4.98 0.46
C THR A 39 1.49 3.92 0.42
N GLN A 40 2.63 4.23 -0.18
CA GLN A 40 3.78 3.32 -0.17
C GLN A 40 4.34 3.12 1.26
N ALA A 41 4.16 4.10 2.15
CA ALA A 41 4.51 3.97 3.56
C ALA A 41 3.56 3.00 4.28
N ASP A 42 2.25 3.11 4.03
CA ASP A 42 1.27 2.21 4.64
C ASP A 42 1.50 0.76 4.21
N LYS A 43 1.76 0.54 2.92
CA LYS A 43 2.10 -0.80 2.40
C LYS A 43 3.37 -1.34 3.04
N TRP A 44 4.38 -0.49 3.28
CA TRP A 44 5.61 -0.89 3.95
C TRP A 44 5.33 -1.34 5.39
N THR A 45 4.62 -0.51 6.16
CA THR A 45 4.27 -0.81 7.54
C THR A 45 3.46 -2.09 7.65
N ALA A 46 2.49 -2.31 6.76
CA ALA A 46 1.69 -3.53 6.75
C ALA A 46 2.51 -4.80 6.45
N HIS A 47 3.49 -4.72 5.54
CA HIS A 47 4.39 -5.85 5.30
C HIS A 47 5.38 -6.07 6.45
N LEU A 48 5.81 -5.00 7.12
CA LEU A 48 6.67 -5.09 8.29
C LEU A 48 5.93 -5.74 9.46
N ASP A 49 4.66 -5.44 9.65
CA ASP A 49 3.81 -6.09 10.65
C ASP A 49 3.64 -7.59 10.36
N ALA A 50 3.37 -7.96 9.10
CA ALA A 50 3.37 -9.36 8.67
C ALA A 50 4.73 -10.06 8.92
N ALA A 51 5.84 -9.36 8.68
CA ALA A 51 7.18 -9.87 8.96
C ALA A 51 7.41 -10.06 10.47
N GLN A 52 6.93 -9.13 11.30
CA GLN A 52 7.02 -9.19 12.75
C GLN A 52 6.19 -10.34 13.32
N GLN A 53 4.99 -10.57 12.79
CA GLN A 53 4.13 -11.71 13.13
C GLN A 53 4.82 -13.04 12.81
N PHE A 54 5.38 -13.17 11.60
CA PHE A 54 6.14 -14.35 11.22
C PHE A 54 7.36 -14.56 12.12
N PHE A 55 8.10 -13.48 12.42
CA PHE A 55 9.24 -13.53 13.33
C PHE A 55 8.84 -13.94 14.75
N ALA A 56 7.70 -13.46 15.27
CA ALA A 56 7.20 -13.87 16.59
C ALA A 56 6.86 -15.37 16.65
N ARG A 57 6.43 -15.97 15.53
CA ARG A 57 6.14 -17.41 15.44
C ARG A 57 7.40 -18.26 15.25
N GLU A 58 8.29 -17.86 14.34
CA GLU A 58 9.40 -18.71 13.87
C GLU A 58 10.77 -18.32 14.48
N GLY A 59 10.90 -17.11 15.03
CA GLY A 59 12.15 -16.55 15.54
C GLY A 59 13.16 -16.12 14.47
N HIS A 60 12.81 -16.21 13.19
CA HIS A 60 13.66 -15.81 12.07
C HIS A 60 12.84 -15.25 10.89
N LEU A 61 13.47 -14.52 9.98
CA LEU A 61 12.84 -14.05 8.73
C LEU A 61 13.26 -14.85 7.49
N THR A 62 13.50 -16.16 7.66
CA THR A 62 13.75 -17.08 6.54
C THR A 62 12.41 -17.59 5.98
N VAL A 63 11.73 -16.73 5.24
CA VAL A 63 10.38 -16.99 4.73
C VAL A 63 10.44 -17.77 3.39
N PRO A 64 9.75 -18.91 3.24
CA PRO A 64 9.65 -19.61 1.96
C PRO A 64 9.07 -18.70 0.86
N ARG A 65 9.61 -18.75 -0.37
CA ARG A 65 9.23 -17.79 -1.45
C ARG A 65 7.73 -17.69 -1.72
N LYS A 66 6.98 -18.81 -1.61
CA LYS A 66 5.53 -18.86 -1.87
C LYS A 66 4.68 -18.60 -0.63
N HIS A 67 5.29 -18.36 0.53
CA HIS A 67 4.59 -18.14 1.79
C HIS A 67 3.72 -16.88 1.74
N VAL A 68 2.51 -17.03 2.26
CA VAL A 68 1.54 -15.95 2.43
C VAL A 68 1.22 -15.86 3.91
N GLU A 69 1.50 -14.70 4.51
CA GLU A 69 1.14 -14.42 5.90
C GLU A 69 -0.20 -13.69 5.93
N THR A 70 -1.05 -14.06 6.87
CA THR A 70 -2.38 -13.47 7.03
C THR A 70 -2.42 -12.64 8.29
N VAL A 71 -2.66 -11.34 8.14
CA VAL A 71 -2.75 -10.37 9.23
C VAL A 71 -4.19 -9.89 9.33
N LEU A 72 -4.69 -9.72 10.56
CA LEU A 72 -5.99 -9.11 10.80
C LEU A 72 -5.87 -7.60 10.69
N SER A 73 -6.69 -7.00 9.82
CA SER A 73 -6.86 -5.56 9.73
C SER A 73 -7.62 -5.05 10.97
N GLU A 74 -7.42 -3.77 11.31
CA GLU A 74 -8.16 -3.07 12.37
C GLU A 74 -9.68 -3.15 12.17
N ASP A 75 -10.12 -3.21 10.90
CA ASP A 75 -11.54 -3.34 10.52
C ASP A 75 -12.06 -4.79 10.64
N GLY A 76 -11.26 -5.73 11.14
CA GLY A 76 -11.60 -7.14 11.30
C GLY A 76 -11.49 -7.99 10.02
N GLY A 77 -11.04 -7.40 8.91
CA GLY A 77 -10.78 -8.12 7.67
C GLY A 77 -9.45 -8.87 7.66
N GLU A 78 -9.35 -9.97 6.90
CA GLU A 78 -8.09 -10.68 6.70
C GLU A 78 -7.31 -10.09 5.52
N LEU A 79 -6.04 -9.74 5.77
CA LEU A 79 -5.11 -9.25 4.76
C LEU A 79 -4.04 -10.31 4.49
N HIS A 80 -3.90 -10.70 3.23
CA HIS A 80 -2.93 -11.71 2.80
C HIS A 80 -1.70 -11.06 2.17
N PHE A 81 -0.53 -11.24 2.80
CA PHE A 81 0.74 -10.70 2.35
C PHE A 81 1.62 -11.80 1.78
N ARG A 82 2.09 -11.64 0.53
CA ARG A 82 3.07 -12.55 -0.10
C ARG A 82 4.46 -12.33 0.49
N LEU A 83 4.61 -12.61 1.77
CA LEU A 83 5.76 -12.26 2.59
C LEU A 83 7.05 -12.87 2.03
N GLY A 84 7.00 -14.11 1.55
CA GLY A 84 8.17 -14.77 0.95
C GLY A 84 8.74 -14.05 -0.27
N SER A 85 7.84 -13.54 -1.13
CA SER A 85 8.26 -12.76 -2.30
C SER A 85 8.76 -11.37 -1.90
N TRP A 86 8.12 -10.76 -0.91
CA TRP A 86 8.51 -9.43 -0.41
C TRP A 86 9.89 -9.46 0.25
N VAL A 87 10.13 -10.37 1.21
CA VAL A 87 11.44 -10.52 1.88
C VAL A 87 12.56 -10.77 0.86
N ASN A 88 12.31 -11.61 -0.15
CA ASN A 88 13.28 -11.86 -1.22
C ASN A 88 13.58 -10.59 -2.04
N ASN A 89 12.55 -9.84 -2.43
CA ASN A 89 12.72 -8.57 -3.12
C ASN A 89 13.52 -7.57 -2.26
N GLN A 90 13.22 -7.46 -0.96
CA GLN A 90 13.97 -6.60 -0.06
C GLN A 90 15.44 -6.99 0.01
N ARG A 91 15.75 -8.30 0.09
CA ARG A 91 17.13 -8.80 0.08
C ARG A 91 17.85 -8.46 -1.22
N SER A 92 17.21 -8.71 -2.37
CA SER A 92 17.80 -8.40 -3.69
C SER A 92 18.07 -6.91 -3.91
N ARG A 93 17.30 -6.05 -3.22
CA ARG A 93 17.39 -4.58 -3.33
C ARG A 93 18.03 -3.95 -2.09
N ALA A 94 18.77 -4.72 -1.30
CA ALA A 94 19.45 -4.25 -0.09
C ALA A 94 20.25 -2.96 -0.33
N ALA A 95 21.01 -2.90 -1.43
CA ALA A 95 21.81 -1.73 -1.78
C ALA A 95 21.00 -0.46 -2.12
N ALA A 96 19.72 -0.60 -2.46
CA ALA A 96 18.81 0.51 -2.79
C ALA A 96 17.83 0.85 -1.66
N LEU A 97 17.92 0.16 -0.52
CA LEU A 97 17.10 0.42 0.65
C LEU A 97 17.67 1.58 1.46
N SER A 98 16.78 2.38 2.05
CA SER A 98 17.22 3.38 3.02
C SER A 98 17.79 2.70 4.27
N PRO A 99 18.74 3.33 4.97
CA PRO A 99 19.33 2.77 6.19
C PRO A 99 18.28 2.41 7.25
N GLU A 100 17.25 3.25 7.41
CA GLU A 100 16.13 3.02 8.33
C GLU A 100 15.38 1.71 8.01
N ARG A 101 15.11 1.44 6.72
CA ARG A 101 14.41 0.22 6.31
C ARG A 101 15.25 -1.03 6.50
N VAL A 102 16.56 -0.93 6.28
CA VAL A 102 17.51 -2.01 6.58
C VAL A 102 17.52 -2.29 8.08
N GLU A 103 17.53 -1.27 8.92
CA GLU A 103 17.49 -1.41 10.38
C GLU A 103 16.20 -2.07 10.86
N GLN A 104 15.03 -1.60 10.37
CA GLN A 104 13.72 -2.19 10.69
C GLN A 104 13.68 -3.68 10.36
N LEU A 105 14.14 -4.06 9.16
CA LEU A 105 14.19 -5.45 8.73
C LEU A 105 15.19 -6.29 9.54
N SER A 106 16.33 -5.71 9.90
CA SER A 106 17.34 -6.39 10.72
C SER A 106 16.82 -6.68 12.13
N LYS A 107 16.02 -5.76 12.71
CA LYS A 107 15.38 -5.97 14.02
C LYS A 107 14.38 -7.13 14.03
N VAL A 108 13.73 -7.40 12.90
CA VAL A 108 12.81 -8.54 12.73
C VAL A 108 13.49 -9.82 12.22
N GLY A 109 14.81 -9.94 12.41
CA GLY A 109 15.55 -11.16 12.13
C GLY A 109 15.88 -11.39 10.65
N MET A 110 15.95 -10.32 9.84
CA MET A 110 16.38 -10.43 8.46
C MET A 110 17.86 -10.76 8.32
N TRP A 111 18.13 -11.85 7.61
CA TRP A 111 19.47 -12.20 7.14
C TRP A 111 19.75 -11.58 5.76
N TRP A 112 20.90 -10.92 5.62
CA TRP A 112 21.30 -10.16 4.43
C TRP A 112 22.36 -10.83 3.54
N ALA A 113 22.98 -11.93 3.98
CA ALA A 113 24.00 -12.63 3.20
C ALA A 113 23.42 -13.49 2.07
#